data_AF-A0A9N8HPF5-F1
#
_entry.id   AF-A0A9N8HPF5-F1
#
_cell.length_a   1.000
_cell.length_b   1.000
_cell.length_c   1.000
_cell.angle_alpha   90.00
_cell.angle_beta   90.00
_cell.angle_gamma   90.00
#
_symmetry.space_group_name_H-M   'P 1'
#
loop_
_entity.id
_entity.type
_entity.pdbx_description
1 polymer ?
#
loop_
_entity_poly.entity_id
_entity_poly.type
_entity_poly.pdbx_seq_one_letter_code
_entity_poly.pdbx_strand_id
1 'polypeptide(L)'
;MVPVISRLLPLLLSALLQRHVAAWTEPIPRVATIASSKSQLQAAKFNPNDDTEEIQTRRGALTLMASSALLWSGGMATNANAYEKTFPVELDTLDADPRTPRERALQQQKPKAPLADPIDLGLGAVLWGGALWLLTGSRSNPLATPLANVLYSPDKEEWLQDRNEGLFAALPAPLLALLGIVFCALGLAIHFVIIQLADGSVNISLELAGVLLIGGGSLELGRIANGEKRLTRGDFDRDTLLEQEFQEFAEKRLQLGGNCHRSEVVQAFRRYHAKYRQADNPDFPLNDLEIEQLLRQWNRKNAGAQTSAAGFYTGIQINAEADVFV
;
A
#
# COMPACT_ATOMS: atom_id res chain seq x y z
N MET A 1 34.58 -7.08 6.63
CA MET A 1 33.13 -7.26 6.38
C MET A 1 32.74 -7.29 4.91
N VAL A 2 33.36 -6.47 4.04
CA VAL A 2 33.12 -6.46 2.57
C VAL A 2 33.27 -7.82 1.83
N PRO A 3 34.25 -8.71 2.14
CA PRO A 3 34.40 -9.96 1.39
C PRO A 3 33.36 -11.05 1.73
N VAL A 4 32.63 -10.89 2.84
CA VAL A 4 31.57 -11.83 3.24
C VAL A 4 30.27 -11.52 2.49
N ILE A 5 29.97 -10.24 2.28
CA ILE A 5 28.75 -9.78 1.60
C ILE A 5 28.76 -10.17 0.11
N SER A 6 29.91 -10.07 -0.58
CA SER A 6 29.98 -10.41 -2.02
C SER A 6 29.81 -11.90 -2.30
N ARG A 7 30.12 -12.78 -1.34
CA ARG A 7 29.94 -14.24 -1.48
C ARG A 7 28.53 -14.68 -1.09
N LEU A 8 27.86 -13.99 -0.17
CA LEU A 8 26.52 -14.36 0.29
C LEU A 8 25.42 -13.88 -0.65
N LEU A 9 25.59 -12.74 -1.32
CA LEU A 9 24.56 -12.16 -2.19
C LEU A 9 24.08 -13.12 -3.31
N PRO A 10 24.94 -13.78 -4.11
CA PRO A 10 24.48 -14.71 -5.14
C PRO A 10 23.80 -15.97 -4.58
N LEU A 11 24.18 -16.42 -3.39
CA LEU A 11 23.55 -17.56 -2.70
C LEU A 11 22.17 -17.20 -2.15
N LEU A 12 22.02 -15.98 -1.62
CA LEU A 12 20.74 -15.45 -1.16
C LEU A 12 19.77 -15.24 -2.32
N LEU A 13 20.28 -14.72 -3.45
CA LEU A 13 19.48 -14.56 -4.67
C LEU A 13 19.02 -15.92 -5.23
N SER A 14 19.90 -16.92 -5.28
CA SER A 14 19.54 -18.26 -5.78
C SER A 14 18.54 -18.97 -4.86
N ALA A 15 18.70 -18.84 -3.53
CA ALA A 15 17.76 -19.41 -2.57
C ALA A 15 16.38 -18.73 -2.62
N LEU A 16 16.32 -17.41 -2.80
CA LEU A 16 15.06 -16.68 -2.98
C LEU A 16 14.36 -17.09 -4.29
N LEU A 17 15.10 -17.22 -5.38
CA LEU A 17 14.57 -17.70 -6.66
C LEU A 17 14.04 -19.14 -6.57
N GLN A 18 14.77 -20.05 -5.92
CA GLN A 18 14.31 -21.43 -5.71
C GLN A 18 13.04 -21.50 -4.86
N ARG A 19 12.97 -20.71 -3.78
CA ARG A 19 11.78 -20.68 -2.90
C ARG A 19 10.56 -20.07 -3.59
N HIS A 20 10.76 -19.05 -4.43
CA HIS A 20 9.68 -18.47 -5.22
C HIS A 20 9.17 -19.45 -6.27
N VAL A 21 10.05 -20.16 -6.98
CA VAL A 21 9.63 -21.19 -7.95
C VAL A 21 8.88 -22.31 -7.26
N ALA A 22 9.33 -22.77 -6.08
CA ALA A 22 8.65 -23.80 -5.30
C ALA A 22 7.23 -23.39 -4.88
N ALA A 23 7.04 -22.14 -4.43
CA ALA A 23 5.74 -21.61 -4.00
C ALA A 23 4.70 -21.52 -5.13
N TRP A 24 5.14 -21.47 -6.40
CA TRP A 24 4.24 -21.49 -7.57
C TRP A 24 3.94 -22.90 -8.08
N THR A 25 4.75 -23.89 -7.69
CA THR A 25 4.59 -25.30 -8.11
C THR A 25 3.79 -26.15 -7.11
N GLU A 26 3.58 -25.68 -5.89
CA GLU A 26 2.74 -26.39 -4.94
C GLU A 26 1.26 -26.26 -5.33
N PRO A 27 0.54 -27.38 -5.52
CA PRO A 27 -0.90 -27.33 -5.78
C PRO A 27 -1.59 -26.71 -4.57
N ILE A 28 -2.36 -25.65 -4.81
CA ILE A 28 -3.19 -24.97 -3.81
C ILE A 28 -3.94 -26.04 -3.02
N PRO A 29 -3.75 -26.15 -1.68
CA PRO A 29 -4.47 -27.14 -0.89
C PRO A 29 -5.97 -26.88 -1.08
N ARG A 30 -6.67 -27.86 -1.66
CA ARG A 30 -8.13 -27.86 -1.73
C ARG A 30 -8.64 -27.75 -0.30
N VAL A 31 -9.18 -26.58 0.03
CA VAL A 31 -9.91 -26.33 1.28
C VAL A 31 -10.98 -27.41 1.37
N ALA A 32 -10.78 -28.35 2.29
CA ALA A 32 -11.74 -29.37 2.60
C ALA A 32 -13.02 -28.68 3.11
N THR A 33 -14.10 -28.99 2.41
CA THR A 33 -15.46 -28.52 2.60
C THR A 33 -15.92 -28.73 4.05
N ILE A 34 -15.94 -27.66 4.86
CA ILE A 34 -16.78 -27.61 6.07
C ILE A 34 -18.18 -27.19 5.60
N ALA A 35 -18.95 -28.17 5.16
CA ALA A 35 -20.38 -28.05 4.97
C ALA A 35 -21.08 -28.48 6.25
N SER A 36 -21.44 -27.52 7.12
CA SER A 36 -22.54 -27.66 8.07
C SER A 36 -22.86 -26.34 8.76
N SER A 37 -23.69 -25.51 8.11
CA SER A 37 -24.76 -24.68 8.74
C SER A 37 -25.29 -23.62 7.75
N LYS A 38 -25.74 -24.06 6.57
CA LYS A 38 -26.60 -23.23 5.70
C LYS A 38 -28.05 -23.64 5.90
N SER A 39 -28.70 -23.05 6.89
CA SER A 39 -30.13 -22.79 6.85
C SER A 39 -30.44 -21.62 7.77
N GLN A 40 -31.05 -20.58 7.21
CA GLN A 40 -31.49 -19.32 7.84
C GLN A 40 -30.49 -18.17 7.81
N LEU A 41 -30.47 -17.46 6.68
CA LEU A 41 -30.53 -16.00 6.67
C LEU A 41 -30.88 -15.54 5.24
N GLN A 42 -32.16 -15.23 5.08
CA GLN A 42 -32.74 -14.65 3.87
C GLN A 42 -32.35 -13.17 3.75
N ALA A 43 -31.93 -12.80 2.54
CA ALA A 43 -32.25 -11.56 1.85
C ALA A 43 -32.18 -10.23 2.64
N ALA A 44 -30.96 -9.74 2.93
CA ALA A 44 -30.73 -8.31 3.07
C ALA A 44 -30.40 -7.73 1.68
N LYS A 45 -31.30 -6.90 1.14
CA LYS A 45 -31.05 -6.12 -0.08
C LYS A 45 -29.89 -5.16 0.18
N PHE A 46 -28.73 -5.48 -0.39
CA PHE A 46 -27.58 -4.59 -0.48
C PHE A 46 -27.97 -3.37 -1.34
N ASN A 47 -27.93 -2.17 -0.76
CA ASN A 47 -28.11 -0.92 -1.50
C ASN A 47 -26.72 -0.35 -1.80
N PRO A 48 -26.19 -0.50 -3.03
CA PRO A 48 -24.81 -0.15 -3.39
C PRO A 48 -24.55 1.36 -3.50
N ASN A 49 -25.54 2.23 -3.25
CA ASN A 49 -25.41 3.66 -3.56
C ASN A 49 -24.76 4.50 -2.45
N ASP A 50 -24.76 4.07 -1.19
CA ASP A 50 -24.33 4.92 -0.07
C ASP A 50 -22.80 5.06 0.05
N ASP A 51 -22.04 4.06 -0.40
CA ASP A 51 -20.56 4.12 -0.41
C ASP A 51 -20.00 4.89 -1.63
N THR A 52 -20.84 5.31 -2.58
CA THR A 52 -20.34 5.87 -3.85
C THR A 52 -19.91 7.33 -3.75
N GLU A 53 -20.49 8.12 -2.86
CA GLU A 53 -20.22 9.57 -2.79
C GLU A 53 -18.87 9.89 -2.14
N GLU A 54 -18.55 9.25 -1.00
CA GLU A 54 -17.26 9.43 -0.32
C GLU A 54 -16.09 8.83 -1.12
N ILE A 55 -16.34 7.70 -1.82
CA ILE A 55 -15.38 7.11 -2.75
C ILE A 55 -15.19 8.03 -3.96
N GLN A 56 -16.22 8.73 -4.45
CA GLN A 56 -16.12 9.68 -5.56
C GLN A 56 -15.35 10.95 -5.19
N THR A 57 -15.53 11.52 -3.99
CA THR A 57 -14.73 12.69 -3.56
C THR A 57 -13.25 12.34 -3.40
N ARG A 58 -12.94 11.16 -2.83
CA ARG A 58 -11.56 10.67 -2.70
C ARG A 58 -10.92 10.35 -4.06
N ARG A 59 -11.68 9.76 -4.98
CA ARG A 59 -11.24 9.54 -6.38
C ARG A 59 -11.03 10.86 -7.13
N GLY A 60 -11.86 11.87 -6.91
CA GLY A 60 -11.71 13.21 -7.50
C GLY A 60 -10.41 13.89 -7.07
N ALA A 61 -10.09 13.85 -5.78
CA ALA A 61 -8.83 14.39 -5.24
C ALA A 61 -7.60 13.65 -5.77
N LEU A 62 -7.63 12.31 -5.85
CA LEU A 62 -6.56 11.50 -6.44
C LEU A 62 -6.40 11.73 -7.94
N THR A 63 -7.49 11.94 -8.66
CA THR A 63 -7.47 12.25 -10.11
C THR A 63 -6.88 13.64 -10.36
N LEU A 64 -7.19 14.63 -9.50
CA LEU A 64 -6.58 15.97 -9.55
C LEU A 64 -5.07 15.92 -9.27
N MET A 65 -4.62 15.13 -8.30
CA MET A 65 -3.18 14.94 -8.03
C MET A 65 -2.45 14.18 -9.15
N ALA A 66 -3.07 13.12 -9.71
CA ALA A 66 -2.51 12.41 -10.86
C ALA A 66 -2.41 13.31 -12.10
N SER A 67 -3.35 14.24 -12.27
CA SER A 67 -3.35 15.22 -13.37
C SER A 67 -2.27 16.29 -13.20
N SER A 68 -1.88 16.61 -11.96
CA SER A 68 -0.81 17.60 -11.71
C SER A 68 0.59 17.02 -11.96
N ALA A 69 0.78 15.71 -11.76
CA ALA A 69 2.02 15.02 -12.12
C ALA A 69 2.24 14.93 -13.65
N LEU A 70 1.16 14.83 -14.42
CA LEU A 70 1.20 14.88 -15.90
C LEU A 70 1.45 16.27 -16.47
N LEU A 71 1.18 17.35 -15.72
CA LEU A 71 1.38 18.72 -16.18
C LEU A 71 2.84 19.20 -16.03
N TRP A 72 3.65 18.55 -15.19
CA TRP A 72 5.08 18.88 -15.05
C TRP A 72 6.00 18.14 -16.04
N SER A 73 5.49 17.10 -16.73
CA SER A 73 6.18 16.46 -17.87
C SER A 73 5.83 17.10 -19.23
N GLY A 74 5.08 18.20 -19.24
CA GLY A 74 4.70 18.95 -20.44
C GLY A 74 5.82 19.76 -21.12
N GLY A 75 7.09 19.53 -20.74
CA GLY A 75 8.25 20.09 -21.42
C GLY A 75 8.70 19.18 -22.56
N MET A 76 8.17 19.40 -23.76
CA MET A 76 8.65 18.86 -25.05
C MET A 76 8.34 17.40 -25.37
N ALA A 77 7.06 17.00 -25.27
CA ALA A 77 6.55 15.99 -26.21
C ALA A 77 6.44 16.66 -27.58
N THR A 78 7.46 16.53 -28.43
CA THR A 78 7.27 16.76 -29.87
C THR A 78 6.21 15.76 -30.33
N ASN A 79 5.10 16.27 -30.88
CA ASN A 79 4.06 15.44 -31.45
C ASN A 79 4.70 14.47 -32.45
N ALA A 80 4.75 13.18 -32.11
CA ALA A 80 5.06 12.13 -33.06
C ALA A 80 3.86 12.03 -34.02
N ASN A 81 3.81 12.92 -35.00
CA ASN A 81 2.86 12.85 -36.09
C ASN A 81 3.20 11.62 -36.93
N ALA A 82 2.56 10.48 -36.63
CA ALA A 82 2.61 9.28 -37.46
C ALA A 82 2.11 9.50 -38.90
N TYR A 83 1.59 10.69 -39.20
CA TYR A 83 1.09 11.12 -40.51
C TYR A 83 1.67 12.47 -40.95
N GLU A 84 2.88 12.83 -40.54
CA GLU A 84 3.59 13.89 -41.25
C GLU A 84 3.86 13.37 -42.68
N LYS A 85 2.98 13.74 -43.61
CA LYS A 85 3.06 13.47 -45.05
C LYS A 85 4.16 14.30 -45.73
N THR A 86 5.22 14.64 -44.99
CA THR A 86 6.51 14.92 -45.59
C THR A 86 6.99 13.58 -46.13
N PHE A 87 6.62 13.30 -47.37
CA PHE A 87 7.36 12.33 -48.16
C PHE A 87 8.84 12.62 -47.96
N PRO A 88 9.69 11.61 -47.72
CA PRO A 88 11.11 11.86 -47.57
C PRO A 88 11.56 12.67 -48.79
N VAL A 89 12.19 13.83 -48.53
CA VAL A 89 12.78 14.72 -49.55
C VAL A 89 13.75 13.98 -50.47
N GLU A 90 14.09 12.72 -50.14
CA GLU A 90 14.83 11.77 -50.96
C GLU A 90 14.14 11.37 -52.30
N LEU A 91 12.88 11.74 -52.55
CA LEU A 91 12.24 11.51 -53.84
C LEU A 91 12.38 12.67 -54.84
N ASP A 92 12.88 13.83 -54.41
CA ASP A 92 12.97 15.05 -55.24
C ASP A 92 14.41 15.50 -55.55
N THR A 93 15.43 14.75 -55.13
CA THR A 93 16.83 15.11 -55.41
C THR A 93 17.37 14.36 -56.62
N LEU A 94 17.46 15.09 -57.73
CA LEU A 94 18.28 14.81 -58.92
C LEU A 94 19.80 14.73 -58.63
N ASP A 95 20.22 14.92 -57.39
CA ASP A 95 21.60 14.73 -56.94
C ASP A 95 21.79 13.31 -56.42
N ALA A 96 22.23 12.44 -57.33
CA ALA A 96 22.60 11.06 -57.05
C ALA A 96 23.82 11.02 -56.11
N ASP A 97 23.60 10.99 -54.80
CA ASP A 97 24.58 10.43 -53.88
C ASP A 97 24.82 8.96 -54.30
N PRO A 98 26.02 8.60 -54.80
CA PRO A 98 26.27 7.27 -55.38
C PRO A 98 26.25 6.14 -54.35
N ARG A 99 26.05 6.48 -53.06
CA ARG A 99 26.01 5.51 -51.96
C ARG A 99 24.74 4.68 -52.03
N THR A 100 24.95 3.37 -52.03
CA THR A 100 23.87 2.39 -52.03
C THR A 100 23.01 2.54 -50.76
N PRO A 101 21.71 2.23 -50.78
CA PRO A 101 20.85 2.25 -49.58
C PRO A 101 21.44 1.46 -48.41
N ARG A 102 22.23 0.42 -48.71
CA ARG A 102 22.96 -0.39 -47.74
C ARG A 102 24.09 0.38 -47.06
N GLU A 103 24.85 1.20 -47.79
CA GLU A 103 25.91 2.05 -47.22
C GLU A 103 25.33 3.16 -46.35
N ARG A 104 24.15 3.70 -46.71
CA ARG A 104 23.42 4.65 -45.86
C ARG A 104 22.90 3.97 -44.58
N ALA A 105 22.34 2.77 -44.69
CA ALA A 105 21.92 1.99 -43.52
C ALA A 105 23.10 1.60 -42.61
N LEU A 106 24.28 1.34 -43.18
CA LEU A 106 25.51 1.08 -42.42
C LEU A 106 26.10 2.35 -41.79
N GLN A 107 26.01 3.51 -42.44
CA GLN A 107 26.39 4.80 -41.82
C GLN A 107 25.39 5.27 -40.76
N GLN A 108 24.12 4.86 -40.89
CA GLN A 108 23.09 5.04 -39.86
C GLN A 108 23.16 3.98 -38.75
N GLN A 109 24.17 3.08 -38.74
CA GLN A 109 24.49 2.34 -37.53
C GLN A 109 24.92 3.35 -36.46
N LYS A 110 23.90 3.77 -35.70
CA LYS A 110 23.96 4.76 -34.63
C LYS A 110 25.20 4.42 -33.81
N PRO A 111 26.15 5.36 -33.65
CA PRO A 111 27.38 5.10 -32.91
C PRO A 111 26.98 4.45 -31.59
N LYS A 112 27.55 3.26 -31.33
CA LYS A 112 27.26 2.47 -30.14
C LYS A 112 27.33 3.41 -28.95
N ALA A 113 26.20 3.65 -28.29
CA ALA A 113 26.11 4.63 -27.24
C ALA A 113 27.25 4.39 -26.25
N PRO A 114 27.98 5.44 -25.83
CA PRO A 114 29.06 5.28 -24.86
C PRO A 114 28.52 4.54 -23.62
N LEU A 115 29.35 3.68 -23.03
CA LEU A 115 28.99 3.07 -21.75
C LEU A 115 28.62 4.21 -20.77
N ALA A 116 27.51 4.05 -20.06
CA ALA A 116 27.05 5.03 -19.09
C ALA A 116 28.16 5.35 -18.07
N ASP A 117 28.32 6.63 -17.75
CA ASP A 117 29.31 7.06 -16.77
C ASP A 117 28.99 6.44 -15.40
N PRO A 118 30.02 6.12 -14.57
CA PRO A 118 29.79 5.50 -13.25
C PRO A 118 28.87 6.31 -12.33
N ILE A 119 28.87 7.64 -12.51
CA ILE A 119 28.00 8.57 -11.76
C ILE A 119 26.54 8.35 -12.15
N ASP A 120 26.26 8.24 -13.46
CA ASP A 120 24.90 8.01 -13.97
C ASP A 120 24.37 6.64 -13.53
N LEU A 121 25.21 5.61 -13.56
CA LEU A 121 24.86 4.29 -13.05
C LEU A 121 24.51 4.32 -11.57
N GLY A 122 25.29 5.05 -10.77
CA GLY A 122 25.03 5.23 -9.34
C GLY A 122 23.72 5.98 -9.09
N LEU A 123 23.48 7.07 -9.82
CA LEU A 123 22.25 7.86 -9.71
C LEU A 123 21.02 7.04 -10.14
N GLY A 124 21.10 6.34 -11.27
CA GLY A 124 20.05 5.47 -11.76
C GLY A 124 19.71 4.36 -10.77
N ALA A 125 20.71 3.74 -10.15
CA ALA A 125 20.51 2.72 -9.11
C ALA A 125 19.75 3.27 -7.91
N VAL A 126 20.09 4.47 -7.44
CA VAL A 126 19.43 5.12 -6.29
C VAL A 126 18.00 5.53 -6.64
N LEU A 127 17.77 6.15 -7.81
CA LEU A 127 16.44 6.58 -8.22
C LEU A 127 15.49 5.40 -8.41
N TRP A 128 15.91 4.37 -9.15
CA TRP A 128 15.11 3.16 -9.33
C TRP A 128 14.92 2.38 -8.04
N GLY A 129 15.97 2.26 -7.22
CA GLY A 129 15.89 1.60 -5.91
C GLY A 129 14.93 2.31 -4.97
N GLY A 130 14.99 3.64 -4.91
CA GLY A 130 14.06 4.47 -4.14
C GLY A 130 12.63 4.38 -4.66
N ALA A 131 12.43 4.40 -5.99
CA ALA A 131 11.12 4.24 -6.59
C ALA A 131 10.51 2.87 -6.24
N LEU A 132 11.28 1.80 -6.39
CA LEU A 132 10.87 0.46 -5.98
C LEU A 132 10.55 0.38 -4.48
N TRP A 133 11.37 0.96 -3.62
CA TRP A 133 11.15 0.99 -2.17
C TRP A 133 9.80 1.63 -1.81
N LEU A 134 9.48 2.77 -2.42
CA LEU A 134 8.21 3.48 -2.19
C LEU A 134 7.02 2.72 -2.81
N LEU A 135 7.16 2.24 -4.05
CA LEU A 135 6.11 1.46 -4.72
C LEU A 135 5.75 0.19 -3.95
N THR A 136 6.74 -0.50 -3.38
CA THR A 136 6.53 -1.71 -2.57
C THR A 136 6.11 -1.44 -1.12
N GLY A 137 6.10 -0.17 -0.70
CA GLY A 137 5.74 0.26 0.65
C GLY A 137 6.95 0.39 1.55
N SER A 138 7.22 1.61 2.02
CA SER A 138 8.40 1.88 2.86
C SER A 138 8.31 1.21 4.23
N ARG A 139 7.09 1.03 4.74
CA ARG A 139 6.81 0.46 6.07
C ARG A 139 6.33 -0.99 6.01
N SER A 140 5.62 -1.36 4.95
CA SER A 140 4.98 -2.66 4.73
C SER A 140 5.67 -3.49 3.64
N ASN A 141 6.98 -3.27 3.45
CA ASN A 141 7.73 -3.91 2.38
C ASN A 141 7.63 -5.45 2.41
N PRO A 142 7.20 -6.12 1.33
CA PRO A 142 7.04 -7.57 1.29
C PRO A 142 8.36 -8.33 1.43
N LEU A 143 9.51 -7.69 1.16
CA LEU A 143 10.83 -8.30 1.31
C LEU A 143 11.39 -8.18 2.73
N ALA A 144 10.94 -7.20 3.52
CA ALA A 144 11.52 -6.91 4.82
C ALA A 144 11.34 -8.05 5.82
N THR A 145 10.12 -8.57 5.98
CA THR A 145 9.84 -9.64 6.96
C THR A 145 10.49 -10.98 6.58
N PRO A 146 10.43 -11.46 5.33
CA PRO A 146 11.14 -12.67 4.93
C PRO A 146 12.66 -12.55 5.11
N LEU A 147 13.25 -11.40 4.76
CA LEU A 147 14.69 -11.17 4.96
C LEU A 147 15.05 -11.14 6.44
N ALA A 148 14.21 -10.50 7.28
CA ALA A 148 14.39 -10.49 8.72
C ALA A 148 14.38 -11.91 9.31
N ASN A 149 13.43 -12.76 8.91
CA ASN A 149 13.32 -14.14 9.38
C ASN A 149 14.51 -15.02 8.98
N VAL A 150 15.28 -14.64 7.96
CA VAL A 150 16.53 -15.33 7.59
C VAL A 150 17.70 -14.90 8.48
N LEU A 151 17.72 -13.63 8.90
CA LEU A 151 18.86 -13.02 9.59
C LEU A 151 18.74 -13.04 11.11
N TYR A 152 17.52 -13.04 11.62
CA TYR A 152 17.18 -12.91 13.03
C TYR A 152 16.29 -14.07 13.47
N SER A 153 16.39 -14.44 14.75
CA SER A 153 15.54 -15.48 15.33
C SER A 153 14.27 -14.85 15.91
N PRO A 154 13.06 -15.31 15.51
CA PRO A 154 11.81 -14.74 16.01
C PRO A 154 11.70 -14.88 17.53
N ASP A 155 12.23 -15.96 18.13
CA ASP A 155 12.13 -16.21 19.58
C ASP A 155 12.89 -15.19 20.44
N LYS A 156 13.82 -14.43 19.86
CA LYS A 156 14.69 -13.48 20.58
C LYS A 156 14.32 -12.02 20.35
N GLU A 157 13.59 -11.74 19.27
CA GLU A 157 13.43 -10.40 18.72
C GLU A 157 11.94 -10.04 18.67
N GLU A 158 11.47 -9.26 19.65
CA GLU A 158 10.06 -8.87 19.79
C GLU A 158 9.52 -8.16 18.54
N TRP A 159 10.28 -7.22 17.98
CA TRP A 159 9.90 -6.50 16.75
C TRP A 159 9.68 -7.44 15.55
N LEU A 160 10.35 -8.59 15.50
CA LEU A 160 10.19 -9.56 14.43
C LEU A 160 8.92 -10.40 14.65
N GLN A 161 8.61 -10.75 15.90
CA GLN A 161 7.34 -11.39 16.25
C GLN A 161 6.16 -10.52 15.84
N ASP A 162 6.18 -9.24 16.22
CA ASP A 162 5.16 -8.27 15.83
C ASP A 162 4.97 -8.22 14.30
N ARG A 163 6.06 -8.15 13.53
CA ARG A 163 5.96 -8.12 12.06
C ARG A 163 5.47 -9.43 11.45
N ASN A 164 5.74 -10.57 12.08
CA ASN A 164 5.22 -11.88 11.68
C ASN A 164 3.72 -12.00 11.97
N GLU A 165 3.24 -11.34 13.02
CA GLU A 165 1.81 -11.20 13.34
C GLU A 165 1.10 -10.15 12.48
N GLY A 166 1.83 -9.43 11.62
CA GLY A 166 1.29 -8.39 10.75
C GLY A 166 1.22 -7.01 11.39
N LEU A 167 1.71 -6.85 12.61
CA LEU A 167 1.81 -5.59 13.34
C LEU A 167 2.96 -4.73 12.83
N PHE A 168 2.92 -3.45 13.16
CA PHE A 168 4.02 -2.52 12.89
C PHE A 168 5.05 -2.57 14.01
N ALA A 169 6.26 -2.95 13.64
CA ALA A 169 7.45 -2.69 14.44
C ALA A 169 8.55 -2.08 13.59
N ALA A 170 9.30 -1.17 14.19
CA ALA A 170 10.41 -0.48 13.54
C ALA A 170 11.54 -1.48 13.22
N LEU A 171 12.07 -1.40 12.00
CA LEU A 171 13.18 -2.25 11.58
C LEU A 171 14.49 -1.74 12.21
N PRO A 172 15.36 -2.63 12.70
CA PRO A 172 16.66 -2.23 13.21
C PRO A 172 17.51 -1.63 12.07
N ALA A 173 18.30 -0.59 12.39
CA ALA A 173 19.09 0.14 11.41
C ALA A 173 19.98 -0.74 10.50
N PRO A 174 20.64 -1.81 10.99
CA PRO A 174 21.40 -2.71 10.13
C PRO A 174 20.55 -3.39 9.05
N LEU A 175 19.31 -3.78 9.38
CA LEU A 175 18.40 -4.39 8.42
C LEU A 175 17.89 -3.36 7.39
N LEU A 176 17.63 -2.13 7.81
CA LEU A 176 17.29 -1.03 6.91
C LEU A 176 18.43 -0.74 5.91
N ALA A 177 19.67 -0.71 6.39
CA ALA A 177 20.84 -0.52 5.53
C ALA A 177 20.98 -1.68 4.51
N LEU A 178 20.78 -2.92 4.96
CA LEU A 178 20.79 -4.08 4.08
C LEU A 178 19.69 -4.03 3.03
N LEU A 179 18.45 -3.68 3.42
CA LEU A 179 17.36 -3.47 2.49
C LEU A 179 17.71 -2.37 1.47
N GLY A 180 18.28 -1.26 1.91
CA GLY A 180 18.78 -0.21 1.02
C GLY A 180 19.75 -0.73 -0.03
N ILE A 181 20.71 -1.58 0.36
CA ILE A 181 21.66 -2.22 -0.57
C ILE A 181 20.91 -3.12 -1.56
N VAL A 182 19.95 -3.92 -1.10
CA VAL A 182 19.15 -4.80 -1.96
C VAL A 182 18.35 -3.99 -2.98
N PHE A 183 17.68 -2.92 -2.55
CA PHE A 183 16.91 -2.06 -3.44
C PHE A 183 17.80 -1.27 -4.42
N CYS A 184 18.98 -0.82 -4.02
CA CYS A 184 19.95 -0.23 -4.94
C CYS A 184 20.45 -1.23 -5.99
N ALA A 185 20.69 -2.50 -5.60
CA ALA A 185 21.10 -3.54 -6.54
C ALA A 185 19.99 -3.87 -7.55
N LEU A 186 18.73 -3.98 -7.09
CA LEU A 186 17.57 -4.13 -7.96
C LEU A 186 17.37 -2.91 -8.86
N GLY A 187 17.55 -1.71 -8.31
CA GLY A 187 17.48 -0.46 -9.05
C GLY A 187 18.51 -0.38 -10.17
N LEU A 188 19.75 -0.80 -9.90
CA LEU A 188 20.82 -0.89 -10.89
C LEU A 188 20.45 -1.88 -12.02
N ALA A 189 19.90 -3.04 -11.67
CA ALA A 189 19.47 -4.03 -12.66
C ALA A 189 18.36 -3.47 -13.57
N ILE A 190 17.35 -2.81 -13.00
CA ILE A 190 16.29 -2.15 -13.78
C ILE A 190 16.86 -1.05 -14.65
N HIS A 191 17.75 -0.21 -14.11
CA HIS A 191 18.39 0.85 -14.86
C HIS A 191 19.10 0.31 -16.12
N PHE A 192 19.86 -0.78 -15.99
CA PHE A 192 20.48 -1.43 -17.14
C PHE A 192 19.46 -1.95 -18.15
N VAL A 193 18.39 -2.61 -17.69
CA VAL A 193 17.34 -3.11 -18.59
C VAL A 193 16.69 -1.96 -19.37
N ILE A 194 16.36 -0.86 -18.69
CA ILE A 194 15.73 0.30 -19.33
C ILE A 194 16.69 0.99 -20.30
N ILE A 195 17.98 1.13 -19.97
CA ILE A 195 18.98 1.66 -20.91
C ILE A 195 19.04 0.78 -22.17
N GLN A 196 19.04 -0.55 -22.04
CA GLN A 196 19.05 -1.44 -23.20
C GLN A 196 17.78 -1.32 -24.05
N LEU A 197 16.62 -1.15 -23.41
CA LEU A 197 15.34 -0.94 -24.10
C LEU A 197 15.22 0.47 -24.73
N ALA A 198 15.94 1.45 -24.21
CA ALA A 198 15.93 2.84 -24.68
C ALA A 198 17.08 3.15 -25.65
N ASP A 199 17.57 2.14 -26.38
CA ASP A 199 18.68 2.24 -27.35
C ASP A 199 19.96 2.89 -26.77
N GLY A 200 20.26 2.62 -25.49
CA GLY A 200 21.40 3.17 -24.79
C GLY A 200 21.17 4.55 -24.17
N SER A 201 19.95 5.09 -24.20
CA SER A 201 19.64 6.40 -23.63
C SER A 201 19.51 6.37 -22.10
N VAL A 202 20.53 6.89 -21.43
CA VAL A 202 20.57 7.04 -19.96
C VAL A 202 19.51 8.04 -19.47
N ASN A 203 19.35 9.16 -20.19
CA ASN A 203 18.42 10.24 -19.82
C ASN A 203 16.98 9.72 -19.70
N ILE A 204 16.52 8.92 -20.67
CA ILE A 204 15.18 8.32 -20.65
C ILE A 204 15.00 7.45 -19.40
N SER A 205 16.02 6.66 -19.05
CA SER A 205 15.94 5.86 -17.84
C SER A 205 15.87 6.70 -16.56
N LEU A 206 16.64 7.80 -16.47
CA LEU A 206 16.65 8.66 -15.29
C LEU A 206 15.33 9.44 -15.14
N GLU A 207 14.80 9.96 -16.25
CA GLU A 207 13.49 10.64 -16.28
C GLU A 207 12.37 9.70 -15.83
N LEU A 208 12.33 8.48 -16.36
CA LEU A 208 11.34 7.47 -15.97
C LEU A 208 11.47 7.09 -14.48
N ALA A 209 12.70 6.92 -14.00
CA ALA A 209 12.96 6.64 -12.58
C ALA A 209 12.48 7.79 -11.69
N GLY A 210 12.71 9.05 -12.10
CA GLY A 210 12.24 10.24 -11.39
C GLY A 210 10.73 10.32 -11.30
N VAL A 211 10.01 10.09 -12.42
CA VAL A 211 8.55 10.06 -12.45
C VAL A 211 8.00 8.96 -11.52
N LEU A 212 8.59 7.77 -11.56
CA LEU A 212 8.18 6.66 -10.69
C LEU A 212 8.51 6.90 -9.22
N LEU A 213 9.61 7.57 -8.92
CA LEU A 213 9.97 7.95 -7.55
C LEU A 213 8.94 8.91 -6.97
N ILE A 214 8.55 9.94 -7.73
CA ILE A 214 7.51 10.90 -7.32
C ILE A 214 6.17 10.17 -7.16
N GLY A 215 5.75 9.38 -8.16
CA GLY A 215 4.52 8.59 -8.09
C GLY A 215 4.48 7.62 -6.92
N GLY A 216 5.58 6.93 -6.65
CA GLY A 216 5.74 6.06 -5.49
C GLY A 216 5.64 6.83 -4.17
N GLY A 217 6.23 8.02 -4.09
CA GLY A 217 6.12 8.91 -2.93
C GLY A 217 4.68 9.36 -2.68
N SER A 218 3.96 9.79 -3.72
CA SER A 218 2.54 10.15 -3.62
C SER A 218 1.69 8.96 -3.17
N LEU A 219 1.98 7.77 -3.70
CA LEU A 219 1.27 6.55 -3.31
C LEU A 219 1.51 6.20 -1.84
N GLU A 220 2.75 6.33 -1.35
CA GLU A 220 3.08 6.10 0.06
C GLU A 220 2.38 7.10 0.99
N LEU A 221 2.28 8.38 0.61
CA LEU A 221 1.46 9.35 1.34
C LEU A 221 -0.02 8.96 1.34
N GLY A 222 -0.53 8.43 0.23
CA GLY A 222 -1.87 7.87 0.14
C GLY A 222 -2.10 6.70 1.09
N ARG A 223 -1.14 5.78 1.22
CA ARG A 223 -1.21 4.67 2.20
C ARG A 223 -1.27 5.18 3.64
N ILE A 224 -0.46 6.20 3.96
CA ILE A 224 -0.48 6.84 5.28
C ILE A 224 -1.82 7.50 5.54
N ALA A 225 -2.36 8.24 4.56
CA ALA A 225 -3.63 8.95 4.68
C ALA A 225 -4.84 8.00 4.79
N ASN A 226 -4.79 6.83 4.12
CA ASN A 226 -5.85 5.82 4.20
C ASN A 226 -5.84 5.01 5.50
N GLY A 227 -4.91 5.28 6.42
CA GLY A 227 -4.81 4.50 7.65
C GLY A 227 -4.31 3.08 7.42
N GLU A 228 -3.64 2.79 6.29
CA GLU A 228 -2.92 1.52 6.08
C GLU A 228 -1.68 1.41 6.99
N LYS A 229 -1.52 2.35 7.93
CA LYS A 229 -0.57 2.26 9.01
C LYS A 229 -0.92 1.01 9.83
N ARG A 230 -0.10 -0.03 9.67
CA ARG A 230 -0.13 -1.20 10.54
C ARG A 230 -0.15 -0.75 12.00
N LEU A 231 -1.06 -1.31 12.79
CA LEU A 231 -1.18 -1.01 14.21
C LEU A 231 0.11 -1.43 14.93
N THR A 232 0.58 -0.60 15.85
CA THR A 232 1.62 -1.05 16.78
C THR A 232 1.02 -2.10 17.73
N ARG A 233 1.87 -2.87 18.40
CA ARG A 233 1.39 -3.84 19.40
C ARG A 233 0.52 -3.19 20.47
N GLY A 234 0.98 -2.06 21.01
CA GLY A 234 0.23 -1.30 22.01
C GLY A 234 -1.13 -0.80 21.50
N ASP A 235 -1.18 -0.30 20.25
CA ASP A 235 -2.44 0.13 19.65
C ASP A 235 -3.39 -1.05 19.45
N PHE A 236 -2.88 -2.19 18.96
CA PHE A 236 -3.65 -3.42 18.76
C PHE A 236 -4.21 -3.99 20.07
N ASP A 237 -3.38 -4.06 21.12
CA ASP A 237 -3.79 -4.54 22.44
C ASP A 237 -4.83 -3.61 23.06
N ARG A 238 -4.65 -2.28 22.90
CA ARG A 238 -5.63 -1.27 23.34
C ARG A 238 -6.96 -1.42 22.61
N ASP A 239 -6.95 -1.55 21.30
CA ASP A 239 -8.16 -1.67 20.48
C ASP A 239 -8.88 -3.00 20.77
N THR A 240 -8.13 -4.08 21.01
CA THR A 240 -8.68 -5.37 21.44
C THR A 240 -9.37 -5.27 22.80
N LEU A 241 -8.74 -4.59 23.76
CA LEU A 241 -9.33 -4.35 25.08
C LEU A 241 -10.60 -3.51 24.98
N LEU A 242 -10.57 -2.44 24.17
CA LEU A 242 -11.73 -1.59 23.92
C LEU A 242 -12.89 -2.37 23.26
N GLU A 243 -12.61 -3.25 22.30
CA GLU A 243 -13.63 -4.11 21.69
C GLU A 243 -14.26 -5.05 22.73
N GLN A 244 -13.45 -5.65 23.61
CA GLN A 244 -13.94 -6.50 24.71
C GLN A 244 -14.83 -5.72 25.69
N GLU A 245 -14.39 -4.54 26.11
CA GLU A 245 -15.13 -3.69 27.04
C GLU A 245 -16.42 -3.12 26.43
N PHE A 246 -16.41 -2.84 25.12
CA PHE A 246 -17.59 -2.44 24.38
C PHE A 246 -18.56 -3.61 24.19
N GLN A 247 -18.06 -4.81 23.93
CA GLN A 247 -18.89 -6.02 23.86
C GLN A 247 -19.57 -6.29 25.20
N GLU A 248 -18.84 -6.18 26.32
CA GLU A 248 -19.41 -6.33 27.67
C GLU A 248 -20.49 -5.27 27.94
N PHE A 249 -20.23 -4.01 27.58
CA PHE A 249 -21.23 -2.93 27.65
C PHE A 249 -22.47 -3.28 26.82
N ALA A 250 -22.27 -3.71 25.57
CA ALA A 250 -23.35 -4.00 24.64
C ALA A 250 -24.26 -5.12 25.15
N GLU A 251 -23.68 -6.19 25.70
CA GLU A 251 -24.44 -7.32 26.27
C GLU A 251 -25.32 -6.92 27.45
N LYS A 252 -24.87 -5.97 28.28
CA LYS A 252 -25.63 -5.53 29.47
C LYS A 252 -26.58 -4.37 29.20
N ARG A 253 -26.26 -3.51 28.24
CA ARG A 253 -26.90 -2.19 28.08
C ARG A 253 -27.62 -2.00 26.76
N LEU A 254 -27.27 -2.73 25.71
CA LEU A 254 -27.95 -2.64 24.42
C LEU A 254 -29.01 -3.74 24.31
N GLN A 255 -30.22 -3.35 23.94
CA GLN A 255 -31.32 -4.25 23.62
C GLN A 255 -31.67 -4.12 22.14
N LEU A 256 -32.09 -5.23 21.55
CA LEU A 256 -32.63 -5.25 20.20
C LEU A 256 -34.05 -4.68 20.21
N GLY A 257 -34.35 -3.79 19.26
CA GLY A 257 -35.61 -3.06 19.15
C GLY A 257 -35.46 -1.55 19.43
N GLY A 258 -36.51 -0.77 19.15
CA GLY A 258 -36.53 0.68 19.40
C GLY A 258 -35.62 1.49 18.47
N ASN A 259 -35.31 2.72 18.88
CA ASN A 259 -34.37 3.60 18.20
C ASN A 259 -33.47 4.27 19.24
N CYS A 260 -32.18 4.38 18.96
CA CYS A 260 -31.25 5.15 19.78
C CYS A 260 -30.40 6.08 18.92
N HIS A 261 -30.07 7.24 19.45
CA HIS A 261 -29.10 8.12 18.79
C HIS A 261 -27.68 7.69 19.19
N ARG A 262 -26.71 7.78 18.25
CA ARG A 262 -25.31 7.43 18.52
C ARG A 262 -24.72 8.12 19.76
N SER A 263 -25.07 9.39 20.01
CA SER A 263 -24.58 10.11 21.19
C SER A 263 -25.13 9.57 22.49
N GLU A 264 -26.34 8.99 22.51
CA GLU A 264 -26.91 8.36 23.70
C GLU A 264 -26.10 7.11 24.07
N VAL A 265 -25.70 6.33 23.06
CA VAL A 265 -24.86 5.15 23.26
C VAL A 265 -23.48 5.55 23.78
N VAL A 266 -22.87 6.60 23.22
CA VAL A 266 -21.59 7.15 23.69
C VAL A 266 -21.69 7.61 25.15
N GLN A 267 -22.74 8.36 25.49
CA GLN A 267 -22.96 8.80 26.87
C GLN A 267 -23.18 7.63 27.83
N ALA A 268 -23.98 6.64 27.43
CA ALA A 268 -24.22 5.44 28.23
C ALA A 268 -22.94 4.61 28.42
N PHE A 269 -22.09 4.49 27.38
CA PHE A 269 -20.80 3.82 27.46
C PHE A 269 -19.85 4.52 28.46
N ARG A 270 -19.74 5.85 28.37
CA ARG A 270 -18.92 6.65 29.30
C ARG A 270 -19.45 6.65 30.74
N ARG A 271 -20.76 6.47 30.94
CA ARG A 271 -21.35 6.27 32.28
C ARG A 271 -21.03 4.89 32.83
N TYR A 272 -21.13 3.86 31.99
CA TYR A 272 -20.88 2.47 32.35
C TYR A 272 -19.40 2.20 32.71
N HIS A 273 -18.46 2.75 31.93
CA HIS A 273 -17.02 2.64 32.20
C HIS A 273 -16.47 3.95 32.76
N ALA A 274 -16.40 4.05 34.10
CA ALA A 274 -16.01 5.28 34.80
C ALA A 274 -14.65 5.88 34.37
N LYS A 275 -13.71 5.04 33.93
CA LYS A 275 -12.38 5.47 33.42
C LYS A 275 -12.45 6.32 32.15
N TYR A 276 -13.50 6.18 31.34
CA TYR A 276 -13.73 6.96 30.11
C TYR A 276 -14.71 8.12 30.31
N ARG A 277 -15.03 8.50 31.55
CA ARG A 277 -16.01 9.57 31.81
C ARG A 277 -15.54 10.93 31.29
N GLN A 278 -14.24 11.19 31.33
CA GLN A 278 -13.60 12.38 30.76
C GLN A 278 -12.95 12.00 29.43
N ALA A 279 -13.24 12.74 28.36
CA ALA A 279 -12.63 12.51 27.05
C ALA A 279 -11.11 12.77 27.06
N ASP A 280 -10.68 13.75 27.86
CA ASP A 280 -9.28 14.18 27.97
C ASP A 280 -8.52 13.49 29.11
N ASN A 281 -8.96 12.30 29.54
CA ASN A 281 -8.24 11.54 30.56
C ASN A 281 -6.83 11.16 30.04
N PRO A 282 -5.73 11.60 30.67
CA PRO A 282 -4.38 11.34 30.18
C PRO A 282 -4.01 9.86 30.17
N ASP A 283 -4.59 9.07 31.09
CA ASP A 283 -4.29 7.64 31.22
C ASP A 283 -5.08 6.80 30.22
N PHE A 284 -6.28 7.27 29.84
CA PHE A 284 -7.22 6.54 28.97
C PHE A 284 -7.92 7.48 27.98
N PRO A 285 -7.18 8.10 27.05
CA PRO A 285 -7.78 8.96 26.04
C PRO A 285 -8.64 8.12 25.10
N LEU A 286 -9.93 8.44 25.03
CA LEU A 286 -10.89 7.76 24.16
C LEU A 286 -11.80 8.81 23.54
N ASN A 287 -11.76 8.93 22.21
CA ASN A 287 -12.58 9.87 21.47
C ASN A 287 -14.00 9.30 21.25
N ASP A 288 -15.01 10.18 21.20
CA ASP A 288 -16.39 9.78 20.89
C ASP A 288 -16.47 9.06 19.54
N LEU A 289 -15.64 9.47 18.57
CA LEU A 289 -15.56 8.82 17.26
C LEU A 289 -15.12 7.35 17.35
N GLU A 290 -14.22 7.00 18.26
CA GLU A 290 -13.76 5.61 18.45
C GLU A 290 -14.91 4.75 19.01
N ILE A 291 -15.67 5.27 19.96
CA ILE A 291 -16.87 4.59 20.51
C ILE A 291 -17.94 4.42 19.42
N GLU A 292 -18.14 5.43 18.58
CA GLU A 292 -19.06 5.34 17.43
C GLU A 292 -18.62 4.29 16.41
N GLN A 293 -17.31 4.12 16.19
CA GLN A 293 -16.77 3.07 15.33
C GLN A 293 -17.00 1.68 15.92
N LEU A 294 -16.79 1.50 17.23
CA LEU A 294 -17.10 0.25 17.94
C LEU A 294 -18.60 -0.09 17.85
N LEU A 295 -19.49 0.89 18.05
CA LEU A 295 -20.93 0.72 17.87
C LEU A 295 -21.27 0.29 16.43
N ARG A 296 -20.67 0.93 15.42
CA ARG A 296 -20.89 0.59 14.02
C ARG A 296 -20.43 -0.83 13.71
N GLN A 297 -19.26 -1.23 14.21
CA GLN A 297 -18.71 -2.58 14.04
C GLN A 297 -19.59 -3.62 14.72
N TRP A 298 -20.00 -3.38 15.96
CA TRP A 298 -20.91 -4.24 16.72
C TRP A 298 -22.27 -4.38 16.02
N ASN A 299 -22.84 -3.28 15.54
CA ASN A 299 -24.12 -3.28 14.83
C ASN A 299 -24.06 -4.14 13.57
N ARG A 300 -23.00 -4.00 12.76
CA ARG A 300 -22.80 -4.83 11.56
C ARG A 300 -22.70 -6.32 11.87
N LYS A 301 -22.08 -6.69 12.99
CA LYS A 301 -21.91 -8.10 13.40
C LYS A 301 -23.19 -8.69 14.01
N ASN A 302 -23.94 -7.93 14.81
CA ASN A 302 -24.99 -8.49 15.67
C ASN A 302 -26.42 -8.11 15.28
N ALA A 303 -26.69 -6.83 15.03
CA ALA A 303 -28.06 -6.33 14.90
C ALA A 303 -28.49 -6.04 13.45
N GLY A 304 -27.55 -5.67 12.57
CA GLY A 304 -27.85 -5.24 11.20
C GLY A 304 -28.79 -4.04 11.14
N ALA A 305 -28.83 -3.20 12.18
CA ALA A 305 -29.71 -2.05 12.28
C ALA A 305 -29.37 -1.01 11.20
N GLN A 306 -30.39 -0.39 10.63
CA GLN A 306 -30.22 0.69 9.67
C GLN A 306 -29.79 1.97 10.40
N THR A 307 -28.83 2.70 9.82
CA THR A 307 -28.37 3.99 10.35
C THR A 307 -28.97 5.11 9.52
N SER A 308 -29.58 6.10 10.16
CA SER A 308 -30.06 7.30 9.48
C SER A 308 -28.94 8.32 9.27
N ALA A 309 -29.11 9.23 8.30
CA ALA A 309 -28.17 10.34 8.07
C ALA A 309 -28.00 11.25 9.30
N ALA A 310 -29.00 11.30 10.18
CA ALA A 310 -28.94 12.05 11.44
C ALA A 310 -28.20 11.29 12.57
N GLY A 311 -27.74 10.06 12.35
CA GLY A 311 -27.00 9.27 13.33
C GLY A 311 -27.86 8.43 14.27
N PHE A 312 -29.13 8.17 13.92
CA PHE A 312 -29.99 7.25 14.66
C PHE A 312 -29.82 5.82 14.15
N TYR A 313 -29.85 4.85 15.06
CA TYR A 313 -29.90 3.42 14.75
C TYR A 313 -31.31 2.89 14.99
N THR A 314 -31.91 2.28 13.96
CA THR A 314 -33.25 1.68 14.03
C THR A 314 -33.17 0.18 14.31
N GLY A 315 -33.67 -0.24 15.47
CA GLY A 315 -33.59 -1.61 15.98
C GLY A 315 -32.60 -1.80 17.12
N ILE A 316 -32.05 -0.73 17.68
CA ILE A 316 -31.22 -0.75 18.88
C ILE A 316 -31.77 0.27 19.87
N GLN A 317 -31.86 -0.10 21.15
CA GLN A 317 -32.23 0.79 22.24
C GLN A 317 -31.34 0.56 23.45
N ILE A 318 -31.19 1.58 24.28
CA ILE A 318 -30.44 1.50 25.53
C ILE A 318 -31.39 1.04 26.64
N ASN A 319 -30.98 0.05 27.42
CA ASN A 319 -31.71 -0.41 28.59
C ASN A 319 -31.63 0.63 29.72
N ALA A 320 -32.64 1.49 29.85
CA ALA A 320 -32.69 2.54 30.87
C ALA A 320 -32.75 2.00 32.31
N GLU A 321 -33.32 0.81 32.53
CA GLU A 321 -33.47 0.22 33.87
C GLU A 321 -32.12 -0.12 34.51
N ALA A 322 -31.11 -0.43 33.68
CA ALA A 322 -29.77 -0.70 34.17
C ALA A 322 -29.02 0.57 34.64
N ASP A 323 -29.58 1.79 34.46
CA ASP A 323 -28.95 3.05 34.87
C ASP A 323 -29.25 3.41 36.35
N VAL A 324 -30.10 2.63 37.02
CA VAL A 324 -30.64 2.95 38.35
C VAL A 324 -29.74 2.50 39.51
N PHE A 325 -28.70 1.70 39.26
CA PHE A 325 -27.89 1.07 40.31
C PHE A 325 -26.39 1.42 40.28
N VAL A 326 -26.00 2.54 39.65
CA VAL A 326 -24.60 2.99 39.57
C VAL A 326 -24.41 4.35 40.22
#